data_AF-A0A5K1CYL6-F1
#
_entry.id   AF-A0A5K1CYL6-F1
#
_cell.length_a   1.000
_cell.length_b   1.000
_cell.length_c   1.000
_cell.angle_alpha   90.00
_cell.angle_beta   90.00
_cell.angle_gamma   90.00
#
_symmetry.space_group_name_H-M   'P 1'
#
loop_
_entity.id
_entity.type
_entity.pdbx_description
1 polymer ?
#
loop_
_entity_poly.entity_id
_entity_poly.type
_entity_poly.pdbx_seq_one_letter_code
_entity_poly.pdbx_strand_id
1 'polypeptide(L)'
;MDADLLTPRMAKLECEMNATDNKPKRMVCQPIIGEGIFRFDCSEHTRDAAYPSFSFANVKDREADITTCRSPEYIPVYLHSNGQQIVTVE
;
A
#
# COMPACT_ATOMS: atom_id res chain seq x y z
N MET A 1 22.74 -32.92 10.94
CA MET A 1 22.89 -31.77 10.03
C MET A 1 21.55 -31.61 9.35
N ASP A 2 20.64 -30.94 10.04
CA ASP A 2 19.27 -30.79 9.57
C ASP A 2 19.23 -29.61 8.59
N ALA A 3 19.06 -29.94 7.31
CA ALA A 3 18.77 -28.99 6.26
C ALA A 3 17.33 -28.53 6.45
N ASP A 4 17.13 -27.58 7.35
CA ASP A 4 15.84 -26.92 7.52
C ASP A 4 15.60 -26.09 6.26
N LEU A 5 14.81 -26.69 5.38
CA LEU A 5 14.45 -26.20 4.07
C LEU A 5 13.72 -24.87 4.26
N LEU A 6 14.42 -23.77 3.95
CA LEU A 6 13.86 -22.42 3.82
C LEU A 6 12.72 -22.45 2.82
N THR A 7 11.52 -22.79 3.30
CA THR A 7 10.28 -22.58 2.58
C THR A 7 9.96 -21.10 2.73
N PRO A 8 9.95 -20.30 1.64
CA PRO A 8 9.48 -18.94 1.74
C PRO A 8 8.01 -19.01 2.15
N ARG A 9 7.73 -18.62 3.38
CA ARG A 9 6.38 -18.29 3.86
C ARG A 9 5.95 -17.03 3.11
N MET A 10 5.64 -17.16 1.83
CA MET A 10 4.74 -16.22 1.18
C MET A 10 3.42 -16.44 1.90
N ALA A 11 3.11 -15.56 2.86
CA ALA A 11 1.77 -15.49 3.41
C ALA A 11 0.86 -15.37 2.20
N LYS A 12 0.11 -16.44 1.94
CA LYS A 12 -1.02 -16.39 1.03
C LYS A 12 -2.02 -15.50 1.75
N LEU A 13 -1.83 -14.19 1.62
CA LEU A 13 -2.86 -13.23 1.92
C LEU A 13 -3.91 -13.47 0.85
N GLU A 14 -4.75 -14.47 1.09
CA GLU A 14 -6.07 -14.52 0.48
C GLU A 14 -6.76 -13.26 1.01
N CYS A 15 -6.53 -12.15 0.33
CA CYS A 15 -7.37 -10.98 0.48
C CYS A 15 -8.75 -11.49 0.11
N GLU A 16 -9.59 -11.75 1.11
CA GLU A 16 -11.00 -12.05 0.92
C GLU A 16 -11.59 -10.89 0.12
N MET A 17 -11.63 -11.06 -1.20
CA MET A 17 -12.28 -10.15 -2.11
C MET A 17 -13.78 -10.31 -1.87
N ASN A 18 -14.33 -9.54 -0.92
CA ASN A 18 -15.75 -9.31 -0.85
C ASN A 18 -16.20 -8.78 -2.22
N ALA A 19 -16.92 -9.62 -2.96
CA ALA A 19 -17.29 -9.45 -4.37
C ALA A 19 -18.32 -8.33 -4.62
N THR A 20 -18.35 -7.28 -3.81
CA THR A 20 -19.44 -6.31 -3.78
C THR A 20 -19.02 -4.86 -3.98
N ASP A 21 -17.74 -4.56 -4.20
CA ASP A 21 -17.31 -3.16 -4.41
C ASP A 21 -16.46 -2.96 -5.66
N ASN A 22 -17.10 -3.13 -6.83
CA ASN A 22 -16.56 -2.80 -8.15
C ASN A 22 -16.60 -1.29 -8.47
N LYS A 23 -16.66 -0.43 -7.45
CA LYS A 23 -16.66 1.02 -7.66
C LYS A 23 -15.26 1.58 -7.46
N PRO A 24 -14.81 2.51 -8.34
CA PRO A 24 -13.59 3.27 -8.09
C PRO A 24 -13.66 4.01 -6.77
N LYS A 25 -12.58 3.95 -5.99
CA LYS A 25 -12.45 4.62 -4.68
C LYS A 25 -11.20 5.48 -4.66
N ARG A 26 -11.27 6.65 -4.02
CA ARG A 26 -10.07 7.46 -3.77
C ARG A 26 -9.13 6.72 -2.82
N MET A 27 -7.84 6.76 -3.12
CA MET A 27 -6.79 6.23 -2.25
C MET A 27 -6.58 7.12 -1.02
N VAL A 28 -6.09 6.53 0.07
CA VAL A 28 -5.65 7.23 1.28
C VAL A 28 -4.27 7.80 1.03
N CYS A 29 -4.11 9.11 1.21
CA CYS A 29 -2.85 9.81 1.01
C CYS A 29 -2.17 10.07 2.36
N GLN A 30 -0.86 9.81 2.43
CA GLN A 30 -0.06 10.06 3.62
C GLN A 30 1.31 10.66 3.22
N PRO A 31 1.71 11.82 3.77
CA PRO A 31 3.01 12.42 3.48
C PRO A 31 4.15 11.64 4.16
N ILE A 32 5.23 11.36 3.42
CA ILE A 32 6.36 10.57 3.93
C ILE A 32 7.71 11.17 3.46
N ILE A 33 8.80 10.91 4.20
CA ILE A 33 10.21 11.25 3.89
C ILE A 33 10.56 12.74 3.72
N GLY A 34 9.84 13.49 2.87
CA GLY A 34 10.11 14.91 2.62
C GLY A 34 8.92 15.68 2.06
N GLU A 35 9.08 17.00 1.92
CA GLU A 35 8.05 17.88 1.38
C GLU A 35 7.67 17.50 -0.06
N GLY A 36 6.37 17.33 -0.31
CA GLY A 36 5.84 16.99 -1.63
C GLY A 36 5.94 15.51 -2.00
N ILE A 37 6.43 14.64 -1.12
CA ILE A 37 6.43 13.18 -1.31
C ILE A 37 5.26 12.56 -0.56
N PHE A 38 4.43 11.81 -1.28
CA PHE A 38 3.21 11.20 -0.75
C PHE A 38 3.15 9.71 -1.07
N ARG A 39 2.67 8.94 -0.11
CA ARG A 39 2.26 7.55 -0.26
C ARG A 39 0.75 7.50 -0.48
N PHE A 40 0.32 6.59 -1.35
CA PHE A 40 -1.10 6.32 -1.61
C PHE A 40 -1.41 4.86 -1.35
N ASP A 41 -2.34 4.60 -0.44
CA ASP A 41 -2.78 3.26 -0.07
C ASP A 41 -4.25 3.05 -0.45
N CYS A 42 -4.66 1.85 -0.84
CA CYS A 42 -6.08 1.56 -1.10
C CYS A 42 -6.95 1.76 0.15
N SER A 43 -6.39 1.43 1.32
CA SER A 43 -6.98 1.56 2.64
C SER A 43 -5.89 1.42 3.71
N GLU A 44 -6.19 1.82 4.95
CA GLU A 44 -5.29 1.59 6.08
C GLU A 44 -5.03 0.09 6.31
N HIS A 45 -6.04 -0.76 6.12
CA HIS A 45 -5.88 -2.21 6.25
C HIS A 45 -4.90 -2.78 5.21
N THR A 46 -5.00 -2.35 3.95
CA THR A 46 -4.07 -2.79 2.89
C THR A 46 -2.65 -2.28 3.12
N ARG A 47 -2.49 -1.08 3.70
CA ARG A 47 -1.18 -0.55 4.12
C ARG A 47 -0.55 -1.46 5.17
N ASP A 48 -1.31 -1.80 6.21
CA ASP A 48 -0.84 -2.63 7.30
C ASP A 48 -0.49 -4.04 6.81
N ALA A 49 -1.32 -4.61 5.93
CA ALA A 49 -1.07 -5.90 5.29
C ALA A 49 0.17 -5.92 4.37
N ALA A 50 0.59 -4.75 3.86
CA ALA A 50 1.81 -4.61 3.07
C ALA A 50 3.08 -4.54 3.94
N TYR A 51 3.00 -4.69 5.27
CA TYR A 51 4.17 -4.73 6.15
C TYR A 51 4.84 -6.12 6.17
N PRO A 52 6.18 -6.22 6.12
CA PRO A 52 7.14 -5.13 5.98
C PRO A 52 7.30 -4.68 4.52
N SER A 53 7.62 -3.39 4.31
CA SER A 53 8.09 -2.94 2.99
C SER A 53 9.59 -3.18 2.85
N PHE A 54 9.98 -3.73 1.71
CA PHE A 54 11.38 -3.94 1.35
C PHE A 54 11.95 -2.82 0.47
N SER A 55 11.13 -1.83 0.11
CA SER A 55 11.54 -0.73 -0.79
C SER A 55 12.32 0.38 -0.08
N PHE A 56 12.39 0.35 1.25
CA PHE A 56 13.05 1.38 2.06
C PHE A 56 14.25 0.78 2.79
N ALA A 57 15.39 1.48 2.74
CA ALA A 57 16.60 1.09 3.49
C ALA A 57 16.34 1.11 5.01
N ASN A 58 15.54 2.06 5.48
CA ASN A 58 15.01 2.10 6.84
C ASN A 58 13.48 1.98 6.76
N VAL A 59 12.94 0.88 7.28
CA VAL A 59 11.49 0.59 7.24
C VAL A 59 10.67 1.68 7.94
N LYS A 60 11.25 2.37 8.93
CA LYS A 60 10.57 3.47 9.64
C LYS A 60 10.26 4.65 8.73
N ASP A 61 11.05 4.88 7.68
CA ASP A 61 10.83 5.98 6.74
C ASP A 61 9.52 5.80 5.96
N ARG A 62 9.06 4.55 5.82
CA ARG A 62 7.75 4.23 5.24
C ARG A 62 6.61 4.80 6.09
N GLU A 63 6.74 4.78 7.41
CA GLU A 63 5.67 5.13 8.38
C GLU A 63 5.88 6.48 9.06
N ALA A 64 7.03 7.12 8.84
CA ALA A 64 7.35 8.42 9.42
C ALA A 64 6.51 9.49 8.72
N ASP A 65 5.38 9.83 9.34
CA ASP A 65 4.57 10.98 8.94
C ASP A 65 5.35 12.27 9.06
N ILE A 66 5.18 13.12 8.05
CA ILE A 66 5.73 14.46 8.06
C ILE A 66 4.60 15.46 8.02
N THR A 67 4.67 16.42 8.92
CA THR A 67 3.78 17.59 8.87
C THR A 67 4.19 18.46 7.68
N THR A 68 3.46 18.31 6.57
CA THR A 68 3.58 19.17 5.38
C THR A 68 2.34 20.04 5.24
N CYS A 69 2.51 21.30 4.84
CA CYS A 69 1.39 22.18 4.51
C CYS A 69 0.83 21.91 3.10
N ARG A 70 1.47 21.03 2.32
CA ARG A 70 1.07 20.72 0.94
C ARG A 70 0.23 19.46 0.89
N SER A 71 -0.91 19.53 0.20
CA SER A 71 -1.66 18.37 -0.28
C SER A 71 -1.16 17.96 -1.67
N PRO A 72 -1.31 16.68 -2.06
CA PRO A 72 -1.07 16.30 -3.44
C PRO A 72 -2.06 17.03 -4.37
N GLU A 73 -1.62 17.32 -5.59
CA GLU A 73 -2.48 17.94 -6.61
C GLU A 73 -3.58 16.97 -7.07
N TYR A 74 -3.24 15.67 -7.13
CA TYR A 74 -4.14 14.61 -7.55
C TYR A 74 -4.16 13.50 -6.50
N ILE A 75 -5.36 13.01 -6.18
CA ILE A 75 -5.54 11.81 -5.35
C ILE A 75 -5.99 10.69 -6.28
N PRO A 76 -5.15 9.68 -6.54
CA PRO A 76 -5.49 8.59 -7.43
C PRO A 76 -6.75 7.85 -6.96
N VAL A 77 -7.45 7.24 -7.92
CA VAL A 77 -8.54 6.31 -7.64
C VAL A 77 -8.08 4.90 -7.96
N TYR A 78 -8.51 3.93 -7.16
CA TYR A 78 -8.25 2.53 -7.38
C TYR A 78 -9.55 1.74 -7.59
N LEU A 79 -9.43 0.66 -8.35
CA LEU A 79 -10.47 -0.33 -8.56
C LEU A 79 -9.85 -1.72 -8.50
N HIS A 80 -10.46 -2.64 -7.75
CA HIS A 80 -10.11 -4.05 -7.82
C HIS A 80 -10.92 -4.70 -8.94
N SER A 81 -10.23 -5.32 -9.89
CA SER A 81 -10.87 -6.04 -11.01
C SER A 81 -10.07 -7.29 -11.33
N ASN A 82 -10.72 -8.46 -11.34
CA ASN A 82 -10.10 -9.74 -11.71
C ASN A 82 -8.77 -10.05 -10.99
N GLY A 83 -8.71 -9.76 -9.68
CA GLY A 83 -7.51 -9.98 -8.86
C GLY A 83 -6.38 -8.97 -9.11
N GLN A 84 -6.62 -7.95 -9.92
CA GLN A 84 -5.68 -6.86 -10.20
C GLN A 84 -6.18 -5.56 -9.56
N GLN A 85 -5.24 -4.72 -9.13
CA GLN A 85 -5.51 -3.35 -8.75
C GLN A 85 -5.23 -2.45 -9.95
N ILE A 86 -6.26 -1.74 -10.40
CA ILE A 86 -6.15 -0.70 -11.43
C ILE A 86 -6.10 0.65 -10.71
N VAL A 87 -5.09 1.46 -11.00
CA VAL A 87 -4.94 2.82 -10.45
C VAL A 87 -5.05 3.83 -11.58
N THR A 88 -5.93 4.82 -11.40
CA THR A 88 -6.10 5.93 -12.33
C THR A 88 -5.66 7.23 -11.65
N VAL A 89 -4.83 7.99 -12.36
CA VAL A 89 -4.38 9.32 -11.98
C VAL A 89 -4.93 10.29 -13.03
N GLU A 90 -5.82 11.18 -12.63
CA GLU A 90 -6.46 12.21 -13.47
C GLU A 90 -6.26 13.57 -12.82
#